data_AF-A0AA37BP49-F1
#
_entry.id   AF-A0AA37BP49-F1
#
_cell.length_a   1.000
_cell.length_b   1.000
_cell.length_c   1.000
_cell.angle_alpha   90.00
_cell.angle_beta   90.00
_cell.angle_gamma   90.00
#
_symmetry.space_group_name_H-M   'P 1'
#
loop_
_entity.id
_entity.type
_entity.pdbx_description
1 polymer ?
#
loop_
_entity_poly.entity_id
_entity_poly.type
_entity_poly.pdbx_seq_one_letter_code
_entity_poly.pdbx_strand_id
1 'polypeptide(L)'
;MSTSPGPHLLTELVFPARYEALSDRLGHQLASVLVSPEHETRDLLEDTARALTARGEGLFVPIYAPSGTGKTTLANNLDTFLPGTFTPTLSFAKDVDADTLQTETLKHLREFPVNNQKIVPINIDHREGSPPTGTELAAIKRFLRQPGTGHKALILWPETSPDLSLQMAESYIKIAGRSPVKLPIHISGPPRETWVDIARSTLRLANSLDSLEDLGVEPKDYDPAEYLSIGDYLRAISDDFTRLAMEMLRATRMPLRLAIVFASESSDAGVLTHLTSSNRFGLLDGNALLDASPESEVGRWWSKRRGLLTSAIVRLDARVFGLPPSASIGILRRFGPETVQEQLAAMQIRMPGEQQIVRNIERCDVGKYLLGKSRATFETKGTPTTTSLAAFQLIAETGFQSGKDKLLNYAMAQALTSFTSHKGLECATKAETSLGFCPLIPDNSLVFEREAVCFEYTWRGSDFLTAKNRGNIAAYCLTKIRNYCRELNWVPE
;
A
#
# COMPACT_ATOMS: atom_id res chain seq x y z
N MET A 1 16.21 -12.94 -13.34
CA MET A 1 17.34 -12.04 -13.03
C MET A 1 16.73 -10.80 -12.43
N SER A 2 17.00 -10.53 -11.15
CA SER A 2 16.44 -9.38 -10.43
C SER A 2 17.55 -8.34 -10.30
N THR A 3 17.32 -7.15 -10.83
CA THR A 3 18.27 -6.04 -10.91
C THR A 3 18.14 -5.08 -9.71
N SER A 4 17.27 -5.36 -8.74
CA SER A 4 16.93 -4.47 -7.62
C SER A 4 16.05 -5.17 -6.56
N PRO A 5 16.08 -4.73 -5.28
CA PRO A 5 15.17 -5.16 -4.20
C PRO A 5 13.65 -5.01 -4.47
N GLY A 6 13.25 -4.47 -5.62
CA GLY A 6 11.86 -4.27 -6.04
C GLY A 6 11.63 -2.83 -6.54
N PRO A 7 10.42 -2.49 -6.99
CA PRO A 7 10.10 -1.11 -7.34
C PRO A 7 10.33 -0.15 -6.17
N HIS A 8 10.88 1.03 -6.45
CA HIS A 8 11.13 2.06 -5.46
C HIS A 8 9.81 2.70 -5.03
N LEU A 9 9.62 2.94 -3.72
CA LEU A 9 8.36 3.45 -3.17
C LEU A 9 7.83 4.70 -3.90
N LEU A 10 8.72 5.66 -4.18
CA LEU A 10 8.38 6.89 -4.92
C LEU A 10 7.77 6.64 -6.31
N THR A 11 8.10 5.53 -6.98
CA THR A 11 7.53 5.16 -8.29
C THR A 11 6.20 4.44 -8.19
N GLU A 12 5.81 4.02 -6.99
CA GLU A 12 4.56 3.29 -6.73
C GLU A 12 3.44 4.18 -6.17
N LEU A 13 3.74 5.44 -5.86
CA LEU A 13 2.78 6.36 -5.28
C LEU A 13 1.64 6.66 -6.25
N VAL A 14 0.41 6.47 -5.79
CA VAL A 14 -0.80 6.67 -6.60
C VAL A 14 -1.95 7.24 -5.77
N PHE A 15 -2.82 8.01 -6.41
CA PHE A 15 -4.12 8.40 -5.89
C PHE A 15 -5.20 8.01 -6.92
N PRO A 16 -5.87 6.86 -6.77
CA PRO A 16 -6.91 6.46 -7.71
C PRO A 16 -8.18 7.28 -7.52
N ALA A 17 -8.45 8.21 -8.45
CA ALA A 17 -9.67 9.04 -8.43
C ALA A 17 -10.91 8.38 -9.08
N ARG A 18 -10.75 7.22 -9.75
CA ARG A 18 -11.83 6.48 -10.41
C ARG A 18 -12.07 5.15 -9.74
N TYR A 19 -13.31 4.67 -9.81
CA TYR A 19 -13.74 3.42 -9.18
C TYR A 19 -12.94 2.22 -9.68
N GLU A 20 -12.71 2.11 -10.98
CA GLU A 20 -12.04 0.96 -11.60
C GLU A 20 -10.58 0.88 -11.11
N ALA A 21 -9.87 2.01 -11.16
CA ALA A 21 -8.51 2.11 -10.65
C ALA A 21 -8.42 1.84 -9.14
N LEU A 22 -9.43 2.26 -8.37
CA LEU A 22 -9.51 2.01 -6.94
C LEU A 22 -9.76 0.52 -6.65
N SER A 23 -10.70 -0.10 -7.37
CA SER A 23 -11.04 -1.52 -7.26
C SER A 23 -9.86 -2.42 -7.62
N ASP A 24 -9.19 -2.13 -8.73
CA ASP A 24 -8.00 -2.87 -9.18
C ASP A 24 -6.85 -2.79 -8.17
N ARG A 25 -6.71 -1.63 -7.50
CA ARG A 25 -5.61 -1.40 -6.54
C ARG A 25 -5.89 -1.98 -5.17
N LEU A 26 -7.11 -1.83 -4.65
CA LEU A 26 -7.46 -2.21 -3.27
C LEU A 26 -7.98 -3.64 -3.15
N GLY A 27 -8.58 -4.19 -4.21
CA GLY A 27 -9.25 -5.49 -4.18
C GLY A 27 -10.21 -5.59 -2.99
N HIS A 28 -9.99 -6.56 -2.10
CA HIS A 28 -10.84 -6.78 -0.92
C HIS A 28 -10.89 -5.61 0.08
N GLN A 29 -9.87 -4.73 0.10
CA GLN A 29 -9.84 -3.58 1.00
C GLN A 29 -10.77 -2.45 0.56
N LEU A 30 -11.31 -2.51 -0.66
CA LEU A 30 -12.23 -1.52 -1.21
C LEU A 30 -13.40 -1.24 -0.27
N ALA A 31 -13.96 -2.28 0.35
CA ALA A 31 -15.09 -2.16 1.28
C ALA A 31 -14.82 -1.21 2.47
N SER A 32 -13.55 -0.98 2.84
CA SER A 32 -13.18 -0.07 3.92
C SER A 32 -13.22 1.42 3.53
N VAL A 33 -13.32 1.72 2.23
CA VAL A 33 -13.43 3.10 1.69
C VAL A 33 -14.87 3.42 1.27
N LEU A 34 -15.71 2.40 1.09
CA LEU A 34 -17.08 2.57 0.66
C LEU A 34 -17.91 3.22 1.78
N VAL A 35 -18.41 4.42 1.51
CA VAL A 35 -19.36 5.12 2.36
C VAL A 35 -20.75 4.98 1.74
N SER A 36 -21.74 4.70 2.60
CA SER A 36 -23.12 4.57 2.14
C SER A 36 -23.60 5.85 1.47
N PRO A 37 -24.38 5.75 0.38
CA PRO A 37 -25.05 6.92 -0.17
C PRO A 37 -26.04 7.50 0.84
N GLU A 38 -26.56 8.69 0.57
CA GLU A 38 -27.57 9.32 1.42
C GLU A 38 -28.82 8.43 1.59
N HIS A 39 -29.55 8.68 2.68
CA HIS A 39 -30.74 7.91 3.06
C HIS A 39 -31.77 7.79 1.94
N GLU A 40 -32.02 8.85 1.18
CA GLU A 40 -33.00 8.82 0.08
C GLU A 40 -32.66 7.75 -0.99
N THR A 41 -31.39 7.69 -1.41
CA THR A 41 -30.93 6.68 -2.37
C THR A 41 -31.05 5.28 -1.80
N ARG A 42 -30.68 5.10 -0.52
CA ARG A 42 -30.75 3.81 0.16
C ARG A 42 -32.19 3.31 0.30
N ASP A 43 -33.09 4.16 0.77
CA ASP A 43 -34.50 3.83 0.96
C ASP A 43 -35.15 3.44 -0.37
N LEU A 44 -34.80 4.15 -1.45
CA LEU A 44 -35.28 3.84 -2.79
C LEU A 44 -34.79 2.47 -3.31
N LEU A 45 -33.55 2.08 -3.00
CA LEU A 45 -33.01 0.76 -3.33
C LEU A 45 -33.66 -0.35 -2.49
N GLU A 46 -33.92 -0.10 -1.20
CA GLU A 46 -34.64 -1.03 -0.32
C GLU A 46 -36.09 -1.23 -0.78
N ASP A 47 -36.79 -0.16 -1.12
CA ASP A 47 -38.15 -0.20 -1.66
C ASP A 47 -38.20 -0.91 -3.01
N THR A 48 -37.21 -0.68 -3.86
CA THR A 48 -37.04 -1.41 -5.12
C THR A 48 -36.91 -2.90 -4.84
N ALA A 49 -36.01 -3.31 -3.95
CA ALA A 49 -35.81 -4.71 -3.60
C ALA A 49 -37.06 -5.39 -3.01
N ARG A 50 -37.78 -4.68 -2.12
CA ARG A 50 -39.06 -5.16 -1.56
C ARG A 50 -40.09 -5.35 -2.67
N ALA A 51 -40.15 -4.44 -3.64
CA ALA A 51 -41.08 -4.56 -4.75
C ALA A 51 -40.77 -5.74 -5.68
N LEU A 52 -39.50 -5.99 -6.02
CA LEU A 52 -39.09 -7.19 -6.78
C LEU A 52 -39.52 -8.46 -6.04
N THR A 53 -39.22 -8.53 -4.74
CA THR A 53 -39.53 -9.71 -3.92
C THR A 53 -41.04 -9.95 -3.81
N ALA A 54 -41.83 -8.90 -3.60
CA ALA A 54 -43.28 -9.00 -3.45
C ALA A 54 -44.01 -9.38 -4.75
N ARG A 55 -43.53 -8.89 -5.90
CA ARG A 55 -44.14 -9.18 -7.21
C ARG A 55 -43.62 -10.46 -7.85
N GLY A 56 -42.44 -10.94 -7.43
CA GLY A 56 -41.78 -12.07 -8.03
C GLY A 56 -41.39 -11.82 -9.48
N GLU A 57 -41.03 -10.58 -9.83
CA GLU A 57 -40.56 -10.18 -11.16
C GLU A 57 -39.30 -9.33 -11.01
N GLY A 58 -38.33 -9.51 -11.91
CA GLY A 58 -37.14 -8.69 -11.96
C GLY A 58 -37.43 -7.28 -12.48
N LEU A 59 -36.47 -6.37 -12.32
CA LEU A 59 -36.64 -4.98 -12.72
C LEU A 59 -35.45 -4.45 -13.52
N PHE A 60 -35.77 -3.67 -14.55
CA PHE A 60 -34.81 -2.82 -15.23
C PHE A 60 -34.86 -1.41 -14.63
N VAL A 61 -33.70 -0.91 -14.21
CA VAL A 61 -33.55 0.36 -13.51
C VAL A 61 -32.53 1.22 -14.23
N PRO A 62 -32.98 2.18 -15.04
CA PRO A 62 -32.15 3.30 -15.45
C PRO A 62 -31.75 4.10 -14.20
N ILE A 63 -30.45 4.25 -14.00
CA ILE A 63 -29.87 5.00 -12.90
C ILE A 63 -29.32 6.33 -13.43
N TYR A 64 -29.75 7.43 -12.83
CA TYR A 64 -29.28 8.78 -13.16
C TYR A 64 -28.59 9.47 -11.99
N ALA A 65 -27.56 10.25 -12.33
CA ALA A 65 -26.68 11.03 -11.47
C ALA A 65 -25.61 11.67 -12.38
N PRO A 66 -25.15 12.89 -12.09
CA PRO A 66 -24.02 13.50 -12.80
C PRO A 66 -22.75 12.64 -12.74
N SER A 67 -21.84 12.85 -13.70
CA SER A 67 -20.53 12.20 -13.70
C SER A 67 -19.77 12.48 -12.39
N GLY A 68 -19.00 11.51 -11.91
CA GLY A 68 -18.22 11.64 -10.67
C GLY A 68 -19.02 11.51 -9.37
N THR A 69 -20.33 11.32 -9.40
CA THR A 69 -21.17 11.21 -8.17
C THR A 69 -20.99 9.88 -7.42
N GLY A 70 -20.32 8.87 -8.01
CA GLY A 70 -20.17 7.54 -7.41
C GLY A 70 -21.19 6.50 -7.89
N LYS A 71 -21.83 6.75 -9.04
CA LYS A 71 -22.82 5.86 -9.66
C LYS A 71 -22.30 4.45 -9.94
N THR A 72 -21.14 4.35 -10.58
CA THR A 72 -20.44 3.08 -10.85
C THR A 72 -20.04 2.38 -9.57
N THR A 73 -19.58 3.13 -8.56
CA THR A 73 -19.28 2.62 -7.22
C THR A 73 -20.51 1.99 -6.58
N LEU A 74 -21.67 2.67 -6.65
CA LEU A 74 -22.91 2.16 -6.09
C LEU A 74 -23.39 0.90 -6.82
N ALA A 75 -23.44 0.94 -8.15
CA ALA A 75 -23.92 -0.18 -8.97
C ALA A 75 -23.10 -1.46 -8.74
N ASN A 76 -21.78 -1.34 -8.61
CA ASN A 76 -20.89 -2.48 -8.44
C ASN A 76 -20.79 -3.01 -6.99
N ASN A 77 -21.33 -2.30 -5.99
CA ASN A 77 -21.17 -2.66 -4.57
C ASN A 77 -22.49 -2.67 -3.77
N LEU A 78 -23.62 -2.96 -4.43
CA LEU A 78 -24.93 -3.00 -3.75
C LEU A 78 -24.98 -4.02 -2.60
N ASP A 79 -24.22 -5.11 -2.69
CA ASP A 79 -24.06 -6.09 -1.63
C ASP A 79 -23.31 -5.56 -0.41
N THR A 80 -22.41 -4.60 -0.59
CA THR A 80 -21.72 -3.95 0.53
C THR A 80 -22.66 -3.00 1.26
N PHE A 81 -23.48 -2.24 0.54
CA PHE A 81 -24.41 -1.29 1.14
C PHE A 81 -25.65 -1.96 1.75
N LEU A 82 -26.15 -3.04 1.13
CA LEU A 82 -27.34 -3.77 1.54
C LEU A 82 -27.09 -5.30 1.51
N PRO A 83 -26.22 -5.82 2.42
CA PRO A 83 -25.73 -7.21 2.38
C PRO A 83 -26.81 -8.26 2.62
N GLY A 84 -27.90 -7.90 3.29
CA GLY A 84 -29.06 -8.79 3.47
C GLY A 84 -29.91 -8.95 2.20
N THR A 85 -29.77 -8.03 1.26
CA THR A 85 -30.70 -7.85 0.14
C THR A 85 -30.11 -8.29 -1.19
N PHE A 86 -28.84 -7.92 -1.46
CA PHE A 86 -28.19 -8.16 -2.74
C PHE A 86 -27.03 -9.15 -2.65
N THR A 87 -26.83 -9.93 -3.71
CA THR A 87 -25.57 -10.63 -3.98
C THR A 87 -24.54 -9.65 -4.53
N PRO A 88 -23.24 -10.00 -4.56
CA PRO A 88 -22.26 -9.31 -5.38
C PRO A 88 -22.80 -9.01 -6.78
N THR A 89 -22.53 -7.82 -7.27
CA THR A 89 -23.00 -7.36 -8.58
C THR A 89 -22.34 -8.16 -9.69
N LEU A 90 -23.14 -8.65 -10.64
CA LEU A 90 -22.66 -9.21 -11.90
C LEU A 90 -22.33 -8.06 -12.87
N SER A 91 -21.04 -7.86 -13.17
CA SER A 91 -20.62 -6.94 -14.23
C SER A 91 -20.89 -7.57 -15.61
N PHE A 92 -21.64 -6.88 -16.45
CA PHE A 92 -22.10 -7.41 -17.73
C PHE A 92 -21.63 -6.53 -18.89
N ALA A 93 -20.68 -7.03 -19.67
CA ALA A 93 -20.07 -6.35 -20.81
C ALA A 93 -20.30 -7.07 -22.16
N LYS A 94 -21.33 -7.93 -22.23
CA LYS A 94 -21.69 -8.70 -23.44
C LYS A 94 -22.89 -8.05 -24.16
N ASP A 95 -23.31 -8.64 -25.27
CA ASP A 95 -24.54 -8.26 -25.94
C ASP A 95 -25.76 -8.53 -25.03
N VAL A 96 -26.71 -7.59 -25.03
CA VAL A 96 -27.87 -7.61 -24.13
C VAL A 96 -29.01 -8.39 -24.79
N ASP A 97 -28.94 -9.71 -24.71
CA ASP A 97 -30.02 -10.61 -25.10
C ASP A 97 -30.47 -11.53 -23.94
N ALA A 98 -31.66 -12.12 -24.06
CA ALA A 98 -32.28 -12.87 -22.98
C ALA A 98 -31.53 -14.16 -22.61
N ASP A 99 -30.92 -14.84 -23.59
CA ASP A 99 -30.25 -16.13 -23.40
C ASP A 99 -28.86 -15.91 -22.78
N THR A 100 -28.14 -14.87 -23.21
CA THR A 100 -26.87 -14.44 -22.63
C THR A 100 -27.06 -13.96 -21.19
N LEU A 101 -28.05 -13.11 -20.92
CA LEU A 101 -28.39 -12.66 -19.55
C LEU A 101 -28.70 -13.86 -18.64
N GLN A 102 -29.49 -14.81 -19.13
CA GLN A 102 -29.82 -16.03 -18.38
C GLN A 102 -28.58 -16.87 -18.08
N THR A 103 -27.74 -17.11 -19.07
CA THR A 103 -26.54 -17.95 -18.95
C THR A 103 -25.55 -17.36 -17.95
N GLU A 104 -25.26 -16.06 -18.03
CA GLU A 104 -24.33 -15.41 -17.10
C GLU A 104 -24.91 -15.32 -15.69
N THR A 105 -26.20 -15.04 -15.55
CA THR A 105 -26.86 -15.01 -14.23
C THR A 105 -26.83 -16.39 -13.57
N LEU A 106 -27.10 -17.46 -14.33
CA LEU A 106 -27.01 -18.83 -13.81
C LEU A 106 -25.59 -19.20 -13.40
N LYS A 107 -24.59 -18.78 -14.18
CA LYS A 107 -23.18 -19.00 -13.84
C LYS A 107 -22.83 -18.29 -12.53
N HIS A 108 -23.24 -17.05 -12.37
CA HIS A 108 -23.06 -16.26 -11.14
C HIS A 108 -23.73 -16.91 -9.93
N LEU A 109 -24.98 -17.35 -10.08
CA LEU A 109 -25.75 -17.98 -9.00
C LEU A 109 -25.15 -19.31 -8.50
N ARG A 110 -24.37 -20.03 -9.31
CA ARG A 110 -23.69 -21.28 -8.89
C ARG A 110 -22.63 -21.06 -7.83
N GLU A 111 -22.15 -19.83 -7.67
CA GLU A 111 -21.17 -19.46 -6.63
C GLU A 111 -21.82 -19.35 -5.24
N PHE A 112 -23.16 -19.40 -5.18
CA PHE A 112 -23.93 -19.22 -3.95
C PHE A 112 -24.72 -20.48 -3.56
N PRO A 113 -25.09 -20.62 -2.27
CA PRO A 113 -25.96 -21.69 -1.82
C PRO A 113 -27.30 -21.73 -2.57
N VAL A 114 -27.82 -22.94 -2.83
CA VAL A 114 -29.08 -23.17 -3.57
C VAL A 114 -30.28 -22.44 -2.95
N ASN A 115 -30.26 -22.17 -1.64
CA ASN A 115 -31.30 -21.46 -0.92
C ASN A 115 -31.11 -19.93 -0.86
N ASN A 116 -30.17 -19.36 -1.62
CA ASN A 116 -29.95 -17.92 -1.64
C ASN A 116 -31.21 -17.18 -2.16
N GLN A 117 -31.77 -16.31 -1.31
CA GLN A 117 -32.95 -15.51 -1.62
C GLN A 117 -32.62 -14.07 -2.01
N LYS A 118 -31.34 -13.69 -2.02
CA LYS A 118 -30.91 -12.35 -2.38
C LYS A 118 -31.15 -12.05 -3.87
N ILE A 119 -31.32 -10.77 -4.17
CA ILE A 119 -31.45 -10.25 -5.52
C ILE A 119 -30.05 -10.19 -6.16
N VAL A 120 -29.95 -10.50 -7.45
CA VAL A 120 -28.74 -10.39 -8.25
C VAL A 120 -28.73 -9.04 -8.98
N PRO A 121 -27.90 -8.07 -8.55
CA PRO A 121 -27.67 -6.88 -9.36
C PRO A 121 -26.87 -7.25 -10.60
N ILE A 122 -27.28 -6.73 -11.76
CA ILE A 122 -26.58 -6.88 -13.03
C ILE A 122 -26.27 -5.48 -13.53
N ASN A 123 -24.99 -5.10 -13.52
CA ASN A 123 -24.56 -3.79 -13.97
C ASN A 123 -24.20 -3.84 -15.46
N ILE A 124 -24.97 -3.15 -16.29
CA ILE A 124 -24.64 -2.95 -17.71
C ILE A 124 -23.74 -1.72 -17.83
N ASP A 125 -22.45 -1.92 -17.56
CA ASP A 125 -21.47 -0.84 -17.53
C ASP A 125 -20.95 -0.48 -18.94
N HIS A 126 -20.28 0.67 -19.07
CA HIS A 126 -19.69 1.18 -20.31
C HIS A 126 -20.65 1.46 -21.48
N ARG A 127 -21.95 1.60 -21.20
CA ARG A 127 -22.99 1.99 -22.17
C ARG A 127 -23.52 3.42 -21.94
N GLU A 128 -22.76 4.27 -21.24
CA GLU A 128 -23.13 5.67 -21.04
C GLU A 128 -23.34 6.39 -22.38
N GLY A 129 -24.46 7.11 -22.52
CA GLY A 129 -24.82 7.78 -23.77
C GLY A 129 -25.32 6.84 -24.88
N SER A 130 -25.40 5.54 -24.63
CA SER A 130 -25.92 4.52 -25.54
C SER A 130 -27.14 3.83 -24.90
N PRO A 131 -28.34 4.43 -24.98
CA PRO A 131 -29.54 3.82 -24.39
C PRO A 131 -29.87 2.48 -25.06
N PRO A 132 -30.52 1.53 -24.34
CA PRO A 132 -30.90 0.25 -24.91
C PRO A 132 -31.89 0.45 -26.05
N THR A 133 -31.64 -0.29 -27.12
CA THR A 133 -32.54 -0.41 -28.26
C THR A 133 -33.87 -1.06 -27.86
N GLY A 134 -34.92 -0.87 -28.66
CA GLY A 134 -36.21 -1.53 -28.41
C GLY A 134 -36.11 -3.06 -28.38
N THR A 135 -35.19 -3.63 -29.15
CA THR A 135 -34.87 -5.07 -29.15
C THR A 135 -34.24 -5.51 -27.84
N GLU A 136 -33.28 -4.75 -27.30
CA GLU A 136 -32.64 -5.04 -26.02
C GLU A 136 -33.65 -4.90 -24.87
N LEU A 137 -34.50 -3.87 -24.87
CA LEU A 137 -35.56 -3.71 -23.86
C LEU A 137 -36.56 -4.87 -23.88
N ALA A 138 -36.93 -5.37 -25.06
CA ALA A 138 -37.79 -6.55 -25.19
C ALA A 138 -37.10 -7.82 -24.66
N ALA A 139 -35.79 -7.98 -24.93
CA ALA A 139 -34.99 -9.09 -24.42
C ALA A 139 -34.84 -9.03 -22.90
N ILE A 140 -34.52 -7.86 -22.34
CA ILE A 140 -34.49 -7.58 -20.90
C ILE A 140 -35.82 -7.97 -20.27
N LYS A 141 -36.95 -7.49 -20.82
CA LYS A 141 -38.29 -7.84 -20.31
C LYS A 141 -38.51 -9.36 -20.32
N ARG A 142 -38.14 -10.05 -21.40
CA ARG A 142 -38.27 -11.51 -21.50
C ARG A 142 -37.46 -12.21 -20.41
N PHE A 143 -36.22 -11.78 -20.19
CA PHE A 143 -35.34 -12.31 -19.15
C PHE A 143 -35.90 -12.07 -17.74
N LEU A 144 -36.31 -10.83 -17.41
CA LEU A 144 -36.81 -10.46 -16.07
C LEU A 144 -38.09 -11.21 -15.63
N ARG A 145 -38.78 -11.88 -16.58
CA ARG A 145 -39.95 -12.74 -16.36
C ARG A 145 -39.63 -14.24 -16.32
N GLN A 146 -38.35 -14.62 -16.35
CA GLN A 146 -37.93 -16.01 -16.25
C GLN A 146 -37.90 -16.46 -14.79
N PRO A 147 -38.63 -17.54 -14.43
CA PRO A 147 -38.59 -18.11 -13.09
C PRO A 147 -37.19 -18.66 -12.75
N GLY A 148 -36.76 -18.48 -11.49
CA GLY A 148 -35.51 -19.02 -10.97
C GLY A 148 -34.25 -18.23 -11.34
N THR A 149 -34.32 -17.33 -12.33
CA THR A 149 -33.21 -16.44 -12.72
C THR A 149 -33.67 -14.99 -12.68
N GLY A 150 -34.32 -14.50 -13.74
CA GLY A 150 -34.62 -13.09 -13.94
C GLY A 150 -35.58 -12.50 -12.91
N HIS A 151 -36.45 -13.30 -12.29
CA HIS A 151 -37.35 -12.83 -11.21
C HIS A 151 -36.61 -12.27 -9.99
N LYS A 152 -35.34 -12.66 -9.81
CA LYS A 152 -34.46 -12.17 -8.75
C LYS A 152 -33.37 -11.24 -9.29
N ALA A 153 -33.49 -10.75 -10.53
CA ALA A 153 -32.49 -9.90 -11.13
C ALA A 153 -32.90 -8.41 -11.09
N LEU A 154 -31.94 -7.57 -10.78
CA LEU A 154 -32.04 -6.12 -10.86
C LEU A 154 -31.04 -5.63 -11.90
N ILE A 155 -31.49 -5.30 -13.11
CA ILE A 155 -30.62 -4.80 -14.17
C ILE A 155 -30.46 -3.29 -13.99
N LEU A 156 -29.24 -2.87 -13.72
CA LEU A 156 -28.82 -1.49 -13.54
C LEU A 156 -28.26 -0.97 -14.86
N TRP A 157 -28.76 0.17 -15.32
CA TRP A 157 -28.22 0.87 -16.48
C TRP A 157 -27.77 2.28 -16.07
N PRO A 158 -26.48 2.46 -15.77
CA PRO A 158 -25.93 3.75 -15.36
C PRO A 158 -25.95 4.78 -16.51
N GLU A 159 -26.45 5.99 -16.24
CA GLU A 159 -26.51 7.09 -17.24
C GLU A 159 -26.23 8.47 -16.61
N THR A 160 -25.50 9.32 -17.33
CA THR A 160 -25.11 10.67 -16.89
C THR A 160 -26.01 11.77 -17.44
N SER A 161 -26.80 11.48 -18.48
CA SER A 161 -27.79 12.41 -19.05
C SER A 161 -29.18 12.21 -18.43
N PRO A 162 -29.80 13.26 -17.86
CA PRO A 162 -31.14 13.16 -17.29
C PRO A 162 -32.17 12.82 -18.38
N ASP A 163 -32.05 13.46 -19.55
CA ASP A 163 -32.97 13.28 -20.66
C ASP A 163 -32.93 11.85 -21.21
N LEU A 164 -31.73 11.28 -21.40
CA LEU A 164 -31.58 9.90 -21.85
C LEU A 164 -32.11 8.92 -20.80
N SER A 165 -31.84 9.16 -19.52
CA SER A 165 -32.36 8.30 -18.45
C SER A 165 -33.89 8.29 -18.37
N LEU A 166 -34.52 9.44 -18.61
CA LEU A 166 -35.97 9.57 -18.69
C LEU A 166 -36.52 8.85 -19.92
N GLN A 167 -35.90 9.05 -21.09
CA GLN A 167 -36.29 8.36 -22.32
C GLN A 167 -36.18 6.84 -22.18
N MET A 168 -35.14 6.34 -21.50
CA MET A 168 -34.97 4.91 -21.19
C MET A 168 -36.09 4.39 -20.28
N ALA A 169 -36.40 5.13 -19.20
CA ALA A 169 -37.45 4.78 -18.28
C ALA A 169 -38.82 4.73 -18.98
N GLU A 170 -39.15 5.75 -19.78
CA GLU A 170 -40.40 5.79 -20.55
C GLU A 170 -40.50 4.66 -21.58
N SER A 171 -39.40 4.38 -22.29
CA SER A 171 -39.35 3.31 -23.28
C SER A 171 -39.56 1.95 -22.63
N TYR A 172 -38.92 1.71 -21.48
CA TYR A 172 -39.13 0.49 -20.71
C TYR A 172 -40.57 0.38 -20.21
N ILE A 173 -41.16 1.45 -19.66
CA ILE A 173 -42.55 1.44 -19.16
C ILE A 173 -43.55 1.17 -20.31
N LYS A 174 -43.32 1.71 -21.50
CA LYS A 174 -44.14 1.43 -22.69
C LYS A 174 -44.12 -0.05 -23.07
N ILE A 175 -42.96 -0.72 -22.94
CA ILE A 175 -42.78 -2.13 -23.31
C ILE A 175 -43.21 -3.08 -22.20
N ALA A 176 -42.85 -2.80 -20.94
CA ALA A 176 -43.00 -3.68 -19.79
C ALA A 176 -44.27 -3.42 -18.96
N GLY A 177 -44.87 -2.24 -19.08
CA GLY A 177 -46.01 -1.80 -18.27
C GLY A 177 -45.57 -0.95 -17.07
N ARG A 178 -46.51 -0.71 -16.13
CA ARG A 178 -46.27 0.17 -14.98
C ARG A 178 -45.19 -0.37 -14.05
N SER A 179 -44.12 0.40 -13.86
CA SER A 179 -43.05 0.08 -12.91
C SER A 179 -43.54 0.10 -11.45
N PRO A 180 -43.06 -0.80 -10.58
CA PRO A 180 -43.34 -0.77 -9.14
C PRO A 180 -42.78 0.48 -8.44
N VAL A 181 -41.70 1.04 -8.97
CA VAL A 181 -40.98 2.19 -8.42
C VAL A 181 -40.90 3.31 -9.46
N LYS A 182 -40.68 4.54 -9.01
CA LYS A 182 -40.48 5.67 -9.91
C LYS A 182 -39.16 5.50 -10.65
N LEU A 183 -39.19 5.58 -11.98
CA LEU A 183 -38.03 5.51 -12.87
C LEU A 183 -37.88 6.84 -13.62
N PRO A 184 -36.64 7.27 -13.96
CA PRO A 184 -35.36 6.69 -13.55
C PRO A 184 -35.11 6.88 -12.05
N ILE A 185 -34.22 6.08 -11.47
CA ILE A 185 -33.77 6.28 -10.09
C ILE A 185 -32.67 7.35 -10.09
N HIS A 186 -32.92 8.46 -9.40
CA HIS A 186 -31.91 9.49 -9.16
C HIS A 186 -31.05 9.08 -7.96
N ILE A 187 -29.75 9.13 -8.11
CA ILE A 187 -28.79 8.69 -7.11
C ILE A 187 -27.98 9.88 -6.64
N SER A 188 -27.92 10.05 -5.32
CA SER A 188 -26.95 10.91 -4.66
C SER A 188 -25.71 10.10 -4.25
N GLY A 189 -24.57 10.77 -4.26
CA GLY A 189 -23.32 10.21 -3.80
C GLY A 189 -23.26 10.12 -2.28
N PRO A 190 -22.08 9.80 -1.71
CA PRO A 190 -21.89 9.93 -0.27
C PRO A 190 -22.02 11.41 0.16
N PRO A 191 -22.47 11.67 1.40
CA PRO A 191 -22.59 13.03 1.94
C PRO A 191 -21.27 13.81 1.84
N ARG A 192 -21.33 15.13 1.58
CA ARG A 192 -20.13 15.97 1.35
C ARG A 192 -19.17 15.98 2.53
N GLU A 193 -19.70 15.91 3.74
CA GLU A 193 -18.94 15.84 4.99
C GLU A 193 -18.03 14.61 5.09
N THR A 194 -18.30 13.55 4.32
CA THR A 194 -17.47 12.33 4.34
C THR A 194 -16.35 12.35 3.30
N TRP A 195 -16.31 13.32 2.38
CA TRP A 195 -15.39 13.29 1.23
C TRP A 195 -13.92 13.34 1.65
N VAL A 196 -13.60 14.14 2.67
CA VAL A 196 -12.25 14.25 3.23
C VAL A 196 -11.75 12.90 3.77
N ASP A 197 -12.61 12.19 4.52
CA ASP A 197 -12.25 10.89 5.10
C ASP A 197 -12.15 9.78 4.05
N ILE A 198 -12.97 9.84 2.99
CA ILE A 198 -12.86 8.96 1.82
C ILE A 198 -11.50 9.16 1.14
N ALA A 199 -11.11 10.42 0.88
CA ALA A 199 -9.82 10.74 0.26
C ALA A 199 -8.63 10.32 1.13
N ARG A 200 -8.68 10.56 2.44
CA ARG A 200 -7.62 10.12 3.39
C ARG A 200 -7.50 8.59 3.41
N SER A 201 -8.63 7.89 3.47
CA SER A 201 -8.64 6.42 3.45
C SER A 201 -8.11 5.88 2.13
N THR A 202 -8.46 6.52 1.01
CA THR A 202 -7.96 6.19 -0.33
C THR A 202 -6.44 6.35 -0.42
N LEU A 203 -5.88 7.48 0.04
CA LEU A 203 -4.44 7.72 0.10
C LEU A 203 -3.71 6.63 0.89
N ARG A 204 -4.19 6.35 2.10
CA ARG A 204 -3.56 5.40 3.01
C ARG A 204 -3.54 3.99 2.41
N LEU A 205 -4.69 3.52 1.94
CA LEU A 205 -4.84 2.15 1.46
C LEU A 205 -4.14 1.93 0.11
N ALA A 206 -4.30 2.86 -0.84
CA ALA A 206 -3.72 2.72 -2.18
C ALA A 206 -2.18 2.71 -2.18
N ASN A 207 -1.57 3.35 -1.18
CA ASN A 207 -0.12 3.45 -1.04
C ASN A 207 0.44 2.52 0.05
N SER A 208 -0.42 1.97 0.91
CA SER A 208 -0.05 1.18 2.09
C SER A 208 0.82 1.97 3.07
N LEU A 209 0.44 3.23 3.35
CA LEU A 209 1.20 4.18 4.16
C LEU A 209 0.29 5.00 5.06
N ASP A 210 0.59 5.04 6.36
CA ASP A 210 -0.32 5.52 7.39
C ASP A 210 -0.38 7.05 7.56
N SER A 211 0.52 7.80 6.94
CA SER A 211 0.66 9.26 7.18
C SER A 211 1.04 10.02 5.91
N LEU A 212 0.48 9.60 4.78
CA LEU A 212 0.86 10.12 3.47
C LEU A 212 0.24 11.49 3.16
N GLU A 213 -0.80 11.85 3.89
CA GLU A 213 -1.39 13.19 3.89
C GLU A 213 -0.33 14.29 4.10
N ASP A 214 0.63 14.06 4.99
CA ASP A 214 1.69 15.02 5.28
C ASP A 214 2.65 15.27 4.09
N LEU A 215 2.58 14.49 3.00
CA LEU A 215 3.50 14.62 1.85
C LEU A 215 3.43 15.99 1.16
N GLY A 216 2.37 16.76 1.38
CA GLY A 216 2.16 18.10 0.83
C GLY A 216 0.85 18.24 0.02
N VAL A 217 0.05 17.18 -0.03
CA VAL A 217 -1.30 17.18 -0.62
C VAL A 217 -2.24 16.59 0.43
N GLU A 218 -2.76 17.45 1.30
CA GLU A 218 -3.67 17.04 2.35
C GLU A 218 -5.13 17.18 1.88
N PRO A 219 -5.94 16.11 1.94
CA PRO A 219 -7.35 16.20 1.55
C PRO A 219 -8.16 17.28 2.27
N LYS A 220 -7.77 17.64 3.50
CA LYS A 220 -8.44 18.67 4.29
C LYS A 220 -8.23 20.09 3.76
N ASP A 221 -7.22 20.31 2.93
CA ASP A 221 -6.89 21.62 2.35
C ASP A 221 -7.79 21.96 1.15
N TYR A 222 -8.57 20.97 0.67
CA TYR A 222 -9.55 21.11 -0.40
C TYR A 222 -10.94 21.20 0.21
N ASP A 223 -11.68 22.28 -0.06
CA ASP A 223 -13.05 22.44 0.42
C ASP A 223 -14.02 21.61 -0.45
N PRO A 224 -14.71 20.59 0.10
CA PRO A 224 -15.72 19.83 -0.63
C PRO A 224 -16.82 20.70 -1.27
N ALA A 225 -17.11 21.90 -0.73
CA ALA A 225 -18.12 22.82 -1.27
C ALA A 225 -17.75 23.39 -2.64
N GLU A 226 -16.46 23.48 -2.97
CA GLU A 226 -15.97 24.03 -4.25
C GLU A 226 -16.16 23.08 -5.44
N TYR A 227 -16.48 21.81 -5.17
CA TYR A 227 -16.58 20.76 -6.19
C TYR A 227 -18.04 20.34 -6.44
N LEU A 228 -18.34 19.99 -7.69
CA LEU A 228 -19.67 19.53 -8.10
C LEU A 228 -19.94 18.09 -7.62
N SER A 229 -18.92 17.24 -7.66
CA SER A 229 -19.01 15.82 -7.30
C SER A 229 -17.80 15.34 -6.52
N ILE A 230 -17.93 14.20 -5.82
CA ILE A 230 -16.79 13.54 -5.16
C ILE A 230 -15.70 13.16 -6.17
N GLY A 231 -16.07 12.77 -7.39
CA GLY A 231 -15.12 12.46 -8.44
C GLY A 231 -14.27 13.66 -8.87
N ASP A 232 -14.86 14.86 -8.91
CA ASP A 232 -14.11 16.10 -9.20
C ASP A 232 -13.17 16.46 -8.05
N TYR A 233 -13.66 16.34 -6.82
CA TYR A 233 -12.86 16.53 -5.60
C TYR A 233 -11.64 15.58 -5.56
N LEU A 234 -11.86 14.27 -5.74
CA LEU A 234 -10.80 13.27 -5.77
C LEU A 234 -9.83 13.46 -6.95
N ARG A 235 -10.33 13.95 -8.09
CA ARG A 235 -9.48 14.22 -9.27
C ARG A 235 -8.54 15.41 -9.04
N ALA A 236 -9.03 16.49 -8.43
CA ALA A 236 -8.18 17.63 -8.09
C ALA A 236 -7.00 17.21 -7.18
N ILE A 237 -7.31 16.43 -6.13
CA ILE A 237 -6.30 15.85 -5.23
C ILE A 237 -5.34 14.93 -6.01
N SER A 238 -5.87 14.06 -6.87
CA SER A 238 -5.07 13.15 -7.69
C SER A 238 -4.09 13.87 -8.61
N ASP A 239 -4.52 14.95 -9.25
CA ASP A 239 -3.71 15.72 -10.19
C ASP A 239 -2.56 16.42 -9.45
N ASP A 240 -2.82 17.02 -8.29
CA ASP A 240 -1.81 17.63 -7.45
C ASP A 240 -0.84 16.59 -6.86
N PHE A 241 -1.36 15.47 -6.39
CA PHE A 241 -0.57 14.35 -5.87
C PHE A 241 0.37 13.77 -6.94
N THR A 242 -0.15 13.58 -8.15
CA THR A 242 0.65 13.09 -9.29
C THR A 242 1.75 14.08 -9.67
N ARG A 243 1.43 15.39 -9.68
CA ARG A 243 2.42 16.44 -9.92
C ARG A 243 3.52 16.42 -8.88
N LEU A 244 3.16 16.36 -7.61
CA LEU A 244 4.10 16.28 -6.50
C LEU A 244 5.02 15.06 -6.61
N ALA A 245 4.47 13.87 -6.87
CA ALA A 245 5.26 12.66 -7.07
C ALA A 245 6.23 12.77 -8.25
N MET A 246 5.78 13.34 -9.37
CA MET A 246 6.62 13.60 -10.54
C MET A 246 7.73 14.62 -10.25
N GLU A 247 7.45 15.68 -9.51
CA GLU A 247 8.44 16.68 -9.09
C GLU A 247 9.52 16.05 -8.20
N MET A 248 9.12 15.22 -7.23
CA MET A 248 10.06 14.48 -6.39
C MET A 248 10.93 13.52 -7.19
N LEU A 249 10.35 12.81 -8.18
CA LEU A 249 11.10 11.95 -9.09
C LEU A 249 12.09 12.74 -9.94
N ARG A 250 11.66 13.85 -10.55
CA ARG A 250 12.52 14.72 -11.38
C ARG A 250 13.65 15.37 -10.58
N ALA A 251 13.40 15.72 -9.32
CA ALA A 251 14.42 16.25 -8.42
C ALA A 251 15.46 15.20 -8.01
N THR A 252 15.18 13.92 -8.22
CA THR A 252 16.02 12.80 -7.80
C THR A 252 16.80 12.27 -9.00
N ARG A 253 18.11 12.57 -9.08
CA ARG A 253 18.98 12.10 -10.17
C ARG A 253 18.97 10.58 -10.32
N MET A 254 19.02 9.88 -9.18
CA MET A 254 18.88 8.44 -9.09
C MET A 254 18.21 8.09 -7.75
N PRO A 255 17.16 7.26 -7.75
CA PRO A 255 16.51 6.82 -6.52
C PRO A 255 17.48 6.24 -5.49
N LEU A 256 17.26 6.60 -4.23
CA LEU A 256 18.09 6.19 -3.10
C LEU A 256 17.22 5.47 -2.07
N ARG A 257 17.66 4.29 -1.66
CA ARG A 257 17.06 3.53 -0.55
C ARG A 257 17.94 3.66 0.69
N LEU A 258 17.41 4.09 1.81
CA LEU A 258 18.12 4.14 3.10
C LEU A 258 17.74 2.92 3.95
N ALA A 259 18.72 2.08 4.30
CA ALA A 259 18.56 0.97 5.23
C ALA A 259 19.38 1.21 6.50
N ILE A 260 18.70 1.54 7.60
CA ILE A 260 19.31 1.72 8.92
C ILE A 260 19.38 0.35 9.60
N VAL A 261 20.58 -0.10 9.96
CA VAL A 261 20.80 -1.46 10.44
C VAL A 261 21.36 -1.44 11.86
N PHE A 262 20.57 -1.94 12.82
CA PHE A 262 20.99 -2.09 14.21
C PHE A 262 21.68 -3.45 14.39
N ALA A 263 23.01 -3.43 14.47
CA ALA A 263 23.81 -4.60 14.85
C ALA A 263 23.98 -4.60 16.37
N SER A 264 23.31 -5.54 17.05
CA SER A 264 23.32 -5.59 18.51
C SER A 264 23.26 -7.01 19.05
N GLU A 265 23.48 -7.17 20.35
CA GLU A 265 23.32 -8.43 21.08
C GLU A 265 21.87 -8.92 21.13
N SER A 266 20.91 -8.03 20.86
CA SER A 266 19.48 -8.29 20.97
C SER A 266 19.08 -9.48 20.11
N SER A 267 18.48 -10.48 20.76
CA SER A 267 18.01 -11.70 20.08
C SER A 267 16.69 -11.50 19.33
N ASP A 268 15.95 -10.44 19.68
CA ASP A 268 14.70 -10.03 19.06
C ASP A 268 14.77 -8.55 18.68
N ALA A 269 14.24 -8.22 17.49
CA ALA A 269 14.11 -6.86 16.98
C ALA A 269 12.67 -6.34 17.03
N GLY A 270 11.79 -7.00 17.79
CA GLY A 270 10.35 -6.71 17.88
C GLY A 270 10.02 -5.25 18.20
N VAL A 271 10.87 -4.52 18.95
CA VAL A 271 10.66 -3.09 19.20
C VAL A 271 10.59 -2.26 17.92
N LEU A 272 11.27 -2.68 16.84
CA LEU A 272 11.25 -1.98 15.56
C LEU A 272 9.85 -1.98 14.92
N THR A 273 9.02 -2.99 15.19
CA THR A 273 7.62 -3.02 14.71
C THR A 273 6.80 -1.84 15.21
N HIS A 274 7.17 -1.24 16.35
CA HIS A 274 6.51 -0.06 16.90
C HIS A 274 6.99 1.26 16.28
N LEU A 275 7.97 1.21 15.37
CA LEU A 275 8.57 2.37 14.69
C LEU A 275 8.45 2.27 13.16
N THR A 276 7.82 1.21 12.66
CA THR A 276 7.68 0.90 11.24
C THR A 276 6.21 0.71 10.87
N SER A 277 5.84 1.00 9.63
CA SER A 277 4.49 0.73 9.12
C SER A 277 4.19 -0.78 9.12
N SER A 278 2.95 -1.12 9.50
CA SER A 278 2.46 -2.50 9.47
C SER A 278 2.34 -3.07 8.05
N ASN A 279 2.28 -2.20 7.04
CA ASN A 279 1.92 -2.59 5.68
C ASN A 279 3.15 -2.77 4.76
N ARG A 280 4.31 -2.21 5.14
CA ARG A 280 5.55 -2.30 4.35
C ARG A 280 6.74 -2.69 5.23
N PHE A 281 7.39 -3.81 4.88
CA PHE A 281 8.44 -4.42 5.68
C PHE A 281 9.61 -3.47 5.99
N GLY A 282 9.77 -3.15 7.27
CA GLY A 282 10.84 -2.30 7.79
C GLY A 282 10.71 -0.82 7.46
N LEU A 283 9.68 -0.38 6.73
CA LEU A 283 9.51 1.03 6.36
C LEU A 283 9.19 1.86 7.60
N LEU A 284 9.94 2.94 7.81
CA LEU A 284 9.77 3.81 8.96
C LEU A 284 8.41 4.52 8.95
N ASP A 285 7.81 4.65 10.13
CA ASP A 285 6.60 5.45 10.36
C ASP A 285 7.00 6.76 11.04
N GLY A 286 6.79 7.88 10.34
CA GLY A 286 7.15 9.21 10.82
C GLY A 286 6.45 9.61 12.12
N ASN A 287 5.16 9.29 12.27
CA ASN A 287 4.41 9.59 13.47
C ASN A 287 4.86 8.73 14.65
N ALA A 288 5.04 7.42 14.43
CA ALA A 288 5.55 6.53 15.47
C ALA A 288 6.96 6.92 15.96
N LEU A 289 7.84 7.38 15.05
CA LEU A 289 9.16 7.90 15.40
C LEU A 289 9.09 9.16 16.27
N LEU A 290 8.20 10.10 15.93
CA LEU A 290 8.02 11.34 16.69
C LEU A 290 7.44 11.07 18.07
N ASP A 291 6.42 10.21 18.17
CA ASP A 291 5.77 9.82 19.42
C ASP A 291 6.72 9.06 20.35
N ALA A 292 7.66 8.31 19.78
CA ALA A 292 8.70 7.63 20.56
C ALA A 292 9.81 8.56 21.05
N SER A 293 10.02 9.73 20.43
CA SER A 293 11.16 10.61 20.71
C SER A 293 10.83 12.11 20.92
N PRO A 294 9.73 12.47 21.63
CA PRO A 294 9.20 13.84 21.68
C PRO A 294 10.18 14.84 22.29
N GLU A 295 10.97 14.43 23.29
CA GLU A 295 11.91 15.32 24.00
C GLU A 295 13.28 15.44 23.32
N SER A 296 13.57 14.58 22.34
CA SER A 296 14.85 14.63 21.64
C SER A 296 14.95 15.90 20.77
N GLU A 297 16.15 16.48 20.63
CA GLU A 297 16.36 17.64 19.77
C GLU A 297 15.90 17.37 18.33
N VAL A 298 16.24 16.19 17.81
CA VAL A 298 15.89 15.78 16.46
C VAL A 298 14.38 15.52 16.30
N GLY A 299 13.73 14.93 17.32
CA GLY A 299 12.29 14.74 17.37
C GLY A 299 11.55 16.07 17.37
N ARG A 300 11.97 17.03 18.20
CA ARG A 300 11.42 18.40 18.20
C ARG A 300 11.64 19.10 16.86
N TRP A 301 12.80 18.91 16.23
CA TRP A 301 13.11 19.48 14.92
C TRP A 301 12.16 18.97 13.82
N TRP A 302 11.92 17.65 13.79
CA TRP A 302 11.00 17.02 12.84
C TRP A 302 9.53 17.25 13.16
N SER A 303 9.15 17.39 14.43
CA SER A 303 7.77 17.68 14.83
C SER A 303 7.24 18.99 14.22
N LYS A 304 8.14 19.95 13.97
CA LYS A 304 7.84 21.22 13.29
C LYS A 304 7.83 21.11 11.76
N ARG A 305 8.19 19.95 11.22
CA ARG A 305 8.44 19.68 9.79
C ARG A 305 7.92 18.30 9.38
N ARG A 306 6.73 17.93 9.85
CA ARG A 306 6.15 16.59 9.63
C ARG A 306 6.07 16.24 8.15
N GLY A 307 5.63 17.18 7.31
CA GLY A 307 5.55 16.91 5.88
C GLY A 307 6.90 16.67 5.19
N LEU A 308 7.95 17.36 5.62
CA LEU A 308 9.30 17.08 5.16
C LEU A 308 9.78 15.70 5.64
N LEU A 309 9.40 15.26 6.85
CA LEU A 309 9.75 13.93 7.36
C LEU A 309 9.08 12.85 6.51
N THR A 310 7.78 12.96 6.27
CA THR A 310 7.03 12.03 5.43
C THR A 310 7.62 11.99 4.02
N SER A 311 7.87 13.16 3.41
CA SER A 311 8.56 13.24 2.11
C SER A 311 9.93 12.58 2.13
N ALA A 312 10.73 12.82 3.17
CA ALA A 312 12.06 12.23 3.27
C ALA A 312 12.01 10.70 3.40
N ILE A 313 11.14 10.15 4.24
CA ILE A 313 10.96 8.70 4.40
C ILE A 313 10.54 8.06 3.07
N VAL A 314 9.59 8.68 2.35
CA VAL A 314 9.08 8.17 1.08
C VAL A 314 10.13 8.26 -0.03
N ARG A 315 10.81 9.40 -0.16
CA ARG A 315 11.84 9.62 -1.20
C ARG A 315 13.09 8.78 -0.98
N LEU A 316 13.43 8.48 0.27
CA LEU A 316 14.55 7.60 0.62
C LEU A 316 14.14 6.12 0.74
N ASP A 317 12.86 5.77 0.58
CA ASP A 317 12.31 4.45 0.97
C ASP A 317 12.96 3.96 2.29
N ALA A 318 12.91 4.83 3.30
CA ALA A 318 13.75 4.72 4.48
C ALA A 318 13.27 3.60 5.39
N ARG A 319 14.13 2.61 5.61
CA ARG A 319 13.83 1.38 6.33
C ARG A 319 14.77 1.15 7.49
N VAL A 320 14.31 0.37 8.46
CA VAL A 320 15.10 -0.07 9.62
C VAL A 320 15.07 -1.58 9.79
N PHE A 321 16.22 -2.17 10.11
CA PHE A 321 16.39 -3.61 10.29
C PHE A 321 17.26 -3.93 11.51
N GLY A 322 17.00 -5.07 12.15
CA GLY A 322 17.92 -5.69 13.09
C GLY A 322 18.91 -6.61 12.35
N LEU A 323 20.18 -6.57 12.75
CA LEU A 323 21.19 -7.53 12.33
C LEU A 323 21.57 -8.40 13.53
N PRO A 324 21.13 -9.67 13.57
CA PRO A 324 21.36 -10.52 14.73
C PRO A 324 22.83 -10.96 14.86
N PRO A 325 23.30 -11.31 16.08
CA PRO A 325 24.66 -11.82 16.31
C PRO A 325 25.01 -13.04 15.44
N SER A 326 24.04 -13.90 15.16
CA SER A 326 24.22 -15.09 14.32
C SER A 326 24.64 -14.77 12.87
N ALA A 327 24.26 -13.59 12.36
CA ALA A 327 24.70 -13.10 11.06
C ALA A 327 25.98 -12.28 11.17
N SER A 328 26.04 -11.31 12.09
CA SER A 328 27.17 -10.37 12.21
C SER A 328 28.46 -11.07 12.62
N ILE A 329 28.44 -12.00 13.58
CA ILE A 329 29.66 -12.70 14.04
C ILE A 329 30.26 -13.59 12.96
N GLY A 330 29.44 -14.27 12.16
CA GLY A 330 29.94 -15.04 11.03
C GLY A 330 30.67 -14.14 10.03
N ILE A 331 30.08 -12.99 9.71
CA ILE A 331 30.67 -12.00 8.80
C ILE A 331 32.00 -11.48 9.35
N LEU A 332 32.01 -11.04 10.61
CA LEU A 332 33.21 -10.52 11.27
C LEU A 332 34.31 -11.58 11.40
N ARG A 333 33.97 -12.85 11.65
CA ARG A 333 34.96 -13.93 11.71
C ARG A 333 35.67 -14.15 10.38
N ARG A 334 34.99 -13.93 9.25
CA ARG A 334 35.52 -14.18 7.91
C ARG A 334 36.17 -12.96 7.27
N PHE A 335 35.57 -11.79 7.44
CA PHE A 335 35.94 -10.56 6.74
C PHE A 335 36.32 -9.41 7.67
N GLY A 336 36.21 -9.59 8.98
CA GLY A 336 36.58 -8.58 9.99
C GLY A 336 38.07 -8.30 10.01
N PRO A 337 38.51 -7.25 10.72
CA PRO A 337 39.92 -6.98 10.92
C PRO A 337 40.60 -8.12 11.68
N GLU A 338 41.89 -8.32 11.47
CA GLU A 338 42.69 -9.43 12.03
C GLU A 338 42.50 -9.56 13.55
N THR A 339 42.50 -8.44 14.27
CA THR A 339 42.27 -8.40 15.73
C THR A 339 40.92 -9.01 16.13
N VAL A 340 39.83 -8.71 15.41
CA VAL A 340 38.50 -9.28 15.66
C VAL A 340 38.47 -10.74 15.25
N GLN A 341 39.13 -11.11 14.15
CA GLN A 341 39.23 -12.51 13.73
C GLN A 341 39.96 -13.35 14.79
N GLU A 342 41.08 -12.88 15.32
CA GLU A 342 41.87 -13.55 16.37
C GLU A 342 41.08 -13.70 17.67
N GLN A 343 40.38 -12.65 18.11
CA GLN A 343 39.51 -12.72 19.28
C GLN A 343 38.43 -13.80 19.12
N LEU A 344 37.76 -13.83 17.97
CA LEU A 344 36.75 -14.85 17.68
C LEU A 344 37.37 -16.24 17.54
N ALA A 345 38.61 -16.36 17.04
CA ALA A 345 39.36 -17.61 16.98
C ALA A 345 39.65 -18.16 18.39
N ALA A 346 40.07 -17.28 19.31
CA ALA A 346 40.34 -17.63 20.70
C ALA A 346 39.09 -18.15 21.42
N MET A 347 37.91 -17.67 21.03
CA MET A 347 36.60 -18.19 21.47
C MET A 347 36.17 -19.49 20.76
N GLN A 348 37.07 -20.12 19.99
CA GLN A 348 36.81 -21.34 19.21
C GLN A 348 35.70 -21.19 18.16
N ILE A 349 35.43 -19.96 17.70
CA ILE A 349 34.46 -19.74 16.63
C ILE A 349 35.09 -20.15 15.31
N ARG A 350 34.51 -21.18 14.69
CA ARG A 350 34.93 -21.70 13.40
C ARG A 350 34.76 -20.63 12.33
N MET A 351 35.76 -20.51 11.46
CA MET A 351 35.67 -19.64 10.29
C MET A 351 34.60 -20.20 9.33
N PRO A 352 33.51 -19.47 9.08
CA PRO A 352 32.45 -19.96 8.21
C PRO A 352 32.90 -19.94 6.75
N GLY A 353 32.40 -20.90 5.97
CA GLY A 353 32.52 -20.88 4.51
C GLY A 353 31.70 -19.76 3.90
N GLU A 354 32.07 -19.32 2.69
CA GLU A 354 31.40 -18.21 2.00
C GLU A 354 29.89 -18.46 1.80
N GLN A 355 29.53 -19.66 1.35
CA GLN A 355 28.11 -20.03 1.19
C GLN A 355 27.33 -19.97 2.51
N GLN A 356 27.97 -20.20 3.65
CA GLN A 356 27.30 -20.08 4.95
C GLN A 356 27.00 -18.62 5.28
N ILE A 357 27.89 -17.70 4.96
CA ILE A 357 27.63 -16.25 5.09
C ILE A 357 26.46 -15.84 4.22
N VAL A 358 26.47 -16.25 2.95
CA VAL A 358 25.38 -15.95 2.00
C VAL A 358 24.04 -16.45 2.52
N ARG A 359 23.98 -17.68 3.05
CA ARG A 359 22.76 -18.26 3.64
C ARG A 359 22.32 -17.52 4.90
N ASN A 360 23.25 -17.06 5.74
CA ASN A 360 22.91 -16.32 6.95
C ASN A 360 22.35 -14.93 6.62
N ILE A 361 22.95 -14.23 5.65
CA ILE A 361 22.42 -12.94 5.17
C ILE A 361 21.04 -13.14 4.55
N GLU A 362 20.86 -14.15 3.68
CA GLU A 362 19.54 -14.46 3.08
C GLU A 362 18.42 -14.64 4.12
N ARG A 363 18.76 -15.18 5.30
CA ARG A 363 17.79 -15.47 6.35
C ARG A 363 17.47 -14.26 7.23
N CYS A 364 18.35 -13.27 7.33
CA CYS A 364 18.10 -12.06 8.10
C CYS A 364 17.25 -11.05 7.33
N ASP A 365 16.75 -10.05 8.04
CA ASP A 365 15.80 -9.07 7.49
C ASP A 365 16.43 -8.23 6.37
N VAL A 366 17.73 -7.92 6.48
CA VAL A 366 18.49 -7.21 5.43
C VAL A 366 18.55 -8.02 4.12
N GLY A 367 18.87 -9.32 4.18
CA GLY A 367 18.94 -10.14 2.96
C GLY A 367 17.55 -10.43 2.38
N LYS A 368 16.52 -10.59 3.22
CA LYS A 368 15.13 -10.69 2.75
C LYS A 368 14.70 -9.42 2.01
N TYR A 369 15.02 -8.25 2.56
CA TYR A 369 14.78 -6.96 1.92
C TYR A 369 15.47 -6.86 0.56
N LEU A 370 16.77 -7.16 0.49
CA LEU A 370 17.54 -7.11 -0.78
C LEU A 370 17.02 -8.07 -1.86
N LEU A 371 16.42 -9.19 -1.46
CA LEU A 371 15.84 -10.17 -2.38
C LEU A 371 14.37 -9.88 -2.73
N GLY A 372 13.80 -8.77 -2.26
CA GLY A 372 12.38 -8.45 -2.42
C GLY A 372 11.43 -9.43 -1.72
N LYS A 373 11.96 -10.26 -0.79
CA LYS A 373 11.18 -11.24 -0.02
C LYS A 373 10.58 -10.58 1.22
N SER A 374 9.62 -9.67 0.99
CA SER A 374 8.93 -8.93 2.06
C SER A 374 7.93 -9.85 2.81
N ARG A 375 8.03 -9.91 4.14
CA ARG A 375 6.97 -10.39 5.04
C ARG A 375 6.67 -9.28 6.04
N ALA A 376 5.42 -9.10 6.45
CA ALA A 376 5.02 -7.98 7.32
C ALA A 376 5.67 -8.01 8.72
N THR A 377 6.15 -9.17 9.17
CA THR A 377 6.76 -9.34 10.50
C THR A 377 8.27 -9.57 10.40
N PHE A 378 9.04 -8.89 11.27
CA PHE A 378 10.43 -9.24 11.52
C PHE A 378 10.49 -10.70 11.95
N GLU A 379 11.11 -11.54 11.12
CA GLU A 379 11.40 -12.92 11.45
C GLU A 379 12.88 -12.98 11.73
N THR A 380 13.29 -12.56 12.93
CA THR A 380 14.63 -12.85 13.46
C THR A 380 14.68 -14.34 13.82
N LYS A 381 14.54 -15.22 12.81
CA LYS A 381 14.63 -16.66 13.01
C LYS A 381 16.06 -17.07 13.21
N GLY A 382 16.38 -17.29 14.47
CA GLY A 382 17.61 -17.90 14.93
C GLY A 382 17.90 -17.36 16.31
N THR A 383 17.46 -18.07 17.35
CA THR A 383 18.03 -17.92 18.68
C THR A 383 19.55 -17.90 18.49
N PRO A 384 20.26 -16.81 18.81
CA PRO A 384 21.70 -16.81 18.69
C PRO A 384 22.21 -18.03 19.45
N THR A 385 23.11 -18.82 18.86
CA THR A 385 23.82 -19.79 19.68
C THR A 385 24.48 -19.00 20.81
N THR A 386 24.46 -19.53 22.03
CA THR A 386 25.05 -18.86 23.21
C THR A 386 26.47 -18.36 22.91
N THR A 387 27.19 -19.08 22.05
CA THR A 387 28.51 -18.71 21.50
C THR A 387 28.52 -17.43 20.66
N SER A 388 27.57 -17.21 19.75
CA SER A 388 27.52 -15.98 18.94
C SER A 388 27.15 -14.75 19.76
N LEU A 389 26.29 -14.91 20.77
CA LEU A 389 25.95 -13.82 21.69
C LEU A 389 27.16 -13.42 22.53
N ALA A 390 27.83 -14.39 23.17
CA ALA A 390 29.03 -14.15 23.96
C ALA A 390 30.16 -13.51 23.14
N ALA A 391 30.31 -13.91 21.88
CA ALA A 391 31.28 -13.30 20.99
C ALA A 391 30.96 -11.87 20.61
N PHE A 392 29.69 -11.55 20.40
CA PHE A 392 29.28 -10.17 20.17
C PHE A 392 29.56 -9.31 21.40
N GLN A 393 29.26 -9.81 22.60
CA GLN A 393 29.56 -9.15 23.87
C GLN A 393 31.04 -8.83 24.01
N LEU A 394 31.92 -9.80 23.73
CA LEU A 394 33.37 -9.58 23.78
C LEU A 394 33.81 -8.45 22.84
N ILE A 395 33.31 -8.45 21.60
CA ILE A 395 33.62 -7.39 20.65
C ILE A 395 33.08 -6.05 21.16
N ALA A 396 31.86 -6.02 21.70
CA ALA A 396 31.24 -4.82 22.24
C ALA A 396 32.02 -4.22 23.42
N GLU A 397 32.53 -5.05 24.31
CA GLU A 397 33.37 -4.66 25.46
C GLU A 397 34.69 -4.00 25.01
N THR A 398 35.26 -4.44 23.89
CA THR A 398 36.47 -3.79 23.32
C THR A 398 36.19 -2.44 22.65
N GLY A 399 34.92 -2.06 22.58
CA GLY A 399 34.43 -0.77 22.11
C GLY A 399 34.36 -0.66 20.59
N PHE A 400 33.19 -0.23 20.12
CA PHE A 400 32.91 0.13 18.73
C PHE A 400 33.44 1.53 18.35
N GLN A 401 33.86 2.34 19.34
CA GLN A 401 34.25 3.74 19.14
C GLN A 401 35.66 3.95 18.53
N SER A 402 35.93 5.19 18.09
CA SER A 402 37.24 5.67 17.57
C SER A 402 37.66 5.14 16.20
N GLY A 403 36.72 5.02 15.25
CA GLY A 403 37.01 4.63 13.86
C GLY A 403 37.10 3.11 13.63
N LYS A 404 37.00 2.30 14.69
CA LYS A 404 36.92 0.84 14.62
C LYS A 404 35.68 0.37 13.85
N ASP A 405 34.56 1.10 13.98
CA ASP A 405 33.33 0.84 13.22
C ASP A 405 33.54 0.80 11.70
N LYS A 406 34.45 1.62 11.15
CA LYS A 406 34.74 1.61 9.71
C LYS A 406 35.29 0.27 9.25
N LEU A 407 36.17 -0.35 10.04
CA LEU A 407 36.71 -1.68 9.73
C LEU A 407 35.62 -2.76 9.74
N LEU A 408 34.63 -2.62 10.63
CA LEU A 408 33.46 -3.50 10.64
C LEU A 408 32.56 -3.24 9.43
N ASN A 409 32.39 -1.98 9.01
CA ASN A 409 31.64 -1.61 7.81
C ASN A 409 32.29 -2.20 6.54
N TYR A 410 33.62 -2.14 6.41
CA TYR A 410 34.35 -2.81 5.33
C TYR A 410 34.13 -4.33 5.32
N ALA A 411 34.10 -4.98 6.48
CA ALA A 411 33.79 -6.41 6.58
C ALA A 411 32.35 -6.70 6.09
N MET A 412 31.40 -5.85 6.47
CA MET A 412 30.02 -5.93 5.99
C MET A 412 29.93 -5.74 4.46
N ALA A 413 30.70 -4.83 3.87
CA ALA A 413 30.73 -4.64 2.42
C ALA A 413 31.25 -5.89 1.69
N GLN A 414 32.31 -6.52 2.19
CA GLN A 414 32.80 -7.78 1.60
C GLN A 414 31.74 -8.90 1.67
N ALA A 415 31.03 -8.98 2.80
CA ALA A 415 29.92 -9.91 2.96
C ALA A 415 28.77 -9.63 1.99
N LEU A 416 28.41 -8.35 1.80
CA LEU A 416 27.39 -7.94 0.84
C LEU A 416 27.81 -8.26 -0.59
N THR A 417 29.06 -8.00 -0.98
CA THR A 417 29.61 -8.37 -2.30
C THR A 417 29.52 -9.87 -2.56
N SER A 418 29.88 -10.69 -1.56
CA SER A 418 29.74 -12.13 -1.66
C SER A 418 28.28 -12.55 -1.82
N PHE A 419 27.38 -11.95 -1.03
CA PHE A 419 25.94 -12.21 -1.09
C PHE A 419 25.33 -11.84 -2.44
N THR A 420 25.56 -10.63 -2.93
CA THR A 420 25.00 -10.13 -4.19
C THR A 420 25.50 -10.97 -5.37
N SER A 421 26.80 -11.29 -5.40
CA SER A 421 27.39 -12.15 -6.44
C SER A 421 26.76 -13.54 -6.46
N HIS A 422 26.59 -14.19 -5.30
CA HIS A 422 25.98 -15.53 -5.22
C HIS A 422 24.48 -15.53 -5.52
N LYS A 423 23.80 -14.41 -5.33
CA LYS A 423 22.37 -14.25 -5.63
C LYS A 423 22.12 -13.71 -7.04
N GLY A 424 23.17 -13.43 -7.81
CA GLY A 424 23.06 -12.89 -9.17
C GLY A 424 22.44 -11.49 -9.19
N LEU A 425 22.73 -10.69 -8.16
CA LEU A 425 22.35 -9.27 -8.10
C LEU A 425 23.46 -8.45 -8.75
N GLU A 426 23.15 -7.79 -9.86
CA GLU A 426 24.09 -6.95 -10.60
C GLU A 426 24.23 -5.57 -9.96
N CYS A 427 25.18 -5.42 -9.04
CA CYS A 427 25.47 -4.15 -8.38
C CYS A 427 26.95 -4.01 -8.01
N ALA A 428 27.41 -2.77 -7.91
CA ALA A 428 28.71 -2.45 -7.33
C ALA A 428 28.55 -2.18 -5.83
N THR A 429 29.31 -2.90 -5.00
CA THR A 429 29.39 -2.62 -3.56
C THR A 429 30.49 -1.61 -3.28
N LYS A 430 30.17 -0.59 -2.47
CA LYS A 430 31.13 0.41 -1.99
C LYS A 430 31.03 0.53 -0.46
N ALA A 431 32.13 0.88 0.19
CA ALA A 431 32.19 1.14 1.63
C ALA A 431 32.84 2.50 1.87
N GLU A 432 32.29 3.29 2.80
CA GLU A 432 32.89 4.55 3.30
C GLU A 432 33.31 5.52 2.17
N THR A 433 32.56 5.53 1.07
CA THR A 433 32.89 6.31 -0.14
C THR A 433 31.65 6.95 -0.74
N SER A 434 31.85 8.10 -1.40
CA SER A 434 30.76 8.82 -2.05
C SER A 434 30.13 8.00 -3.18
N LEU A 435 28.81 8.15 -3.33
CA LEU A 435 28.02 7.48 -4.37
C LEU A 435 28.34 7.96 -5.80
N GLY A 436 29.10 9.05 -5.96
CA GLY A 436 29.58 9.56 -7.25
C GLY A 436 28.59 10.47 -7.98
N PHE A 437 27.28 10.26 -7.79
CA PHE A 437 26.22 11.15 -8.30
C PHE A 437 25.70 12.16 -7.27
N CYS A 438 26.07 11.99 -6.00
CA CYS A 438 25.75 12.88 -4.87
C CYS A 438 26.86 12.84 -3.80
N PRO A 439 26.98 13.86 -2.93
CA PRO A 439 28.05 13.94 -1.93
C PRO A 439 27.90 12.95 -0.77
N LEU A 440 26.74 12.30 -0.63
CA LEU A 440 26.49 11.28 0.41
C LEU A 440 27.59 10.21 0.48
N ILE A 441 28.07 9.98 1.70
CA ILE A 441 29.01 8.92 2.06
C ILE A 441 28.30 7.98 3.04
N PRO A 442 27.61 6.93 2.56
CA PRO A 442 27.03 5.92 3.44
C PRO A 442 28.12 4.99 3.99
N ASP A 443 27.83 4.30 5.10
CA ASP A 443 28.73 3.28 5.64
C ASP A 443 29.04 2.23 4.58
N ASN A 444 27.99 1.67 3.96
CA ASN A 444 28.07 0.83 2.78
C ASN A 444 27.00 1.23 1.75
N SER A 445 27.25 0.95 0.47
CA SER A 445 26.24 1.06 -0.57
C SER A 445 26.30 -0.06 -1.59
N LEU A 446 25.13 -0.40 -2.14
CA LEU A 446 24.96 -1.22 -3.33
C LEU A 446 24.42 -0.33 -4.44
N VAL A 447 25.22 -0.10 -5.47
CA VAL A 447 24.86 0.74 -6.61
C VAL A 447 24.43 -0.16 -7.76
N PHE A 448 23.14 -0.12 -8.09
CA PHE A 448 22.53 -0.77 -9.23
C PHE A 448 22.50 0.19 -10.43
N GLU A 449 22.01 -0.27 -11.58
CA GLU A 449 21.93 0.57 -12.79
C GLU A 449 21.03 1.80 -12.60
N ARG A 450 19.92 1.66 -11.85
CA ARG A 450 18.87 2.69 -11.74
C ARG A 450 18.58 3.16 -10.33
N GLU A 451 19.26 2.63 -9.33
CA GLU A 451 19.09 3.03 -7.94
C GLU A 451 20.32 2.67 -7.10
N ALA A 452 20.40 3.21 -5.88
CA ALA A 452 21.37 2.75 -4.90
C ALA A 452 20.71 2.45 -3.54
N VAL A 453 21.16 1.39 -2.88
CA VAL A 453 20.82 1.07 -1.49
C VAL A 453 21.97 1.49 -0.60
N CYS A 454 21.71 2.42 0.32
CA CYS A 454 22.64 2.93 1.30
C CYS A 454 22.37 2.28 2.65
N PHE A 455 23.41 1.75 3.29
CA PHE A 455 23.34 1.15 4.61
C PHE A 455 23.98 2.07 5.63
N GLU A 456 23.30 2.25 6.76
CA GLU A 456 23.78 2.99 7.92
C GLU A 456 23.75 2.04 9.12
N TYR A 457 24.91 1.56 9.54
CA TYR A 457 25.01 0.64 10.66
C TYR A 457 25.02 1.41 11.98
N THR A 458 24.54 0.75 13.02
CA THR A 458 24.82 1.17 14.39
C THR A 458 25.15 -0.06 15.21
N TRP A 459 26.39 -0.09 15.70
CA TRP A 459 26.91 -1.16 16.53
C TRP A 459 26.59 -0.83 17.99
N ARG A 460 25.81 -1.69 18.65
CA ARG A 460 25.34 -1.49 20.02
C ARG A 460 25.62 -2.74 20.85
N GLY A 461 26.37 -2.56 21.93
CA GLY A 461 26.45 -3.56 22.99
C GLY A 461 25.15 -3.63 23.79
N SER A 462 25.04 -4.68 24.60
CA SER A 462 23.86 -5.02 25.40
C SER A 462 22.58 -5.26 24.58
N ASP A 463 21.52 -5.63 25.29
CA ASP A 463 20.18 -5.83 24.72
C ASP A 463 19.52 -4.47 24.37
N PHE A 464 19.97 -3.89 23.25
CA PHE A 464 19.62 -2.53 22.85
C PHE A 464 18.24 -2.44 22.19
N LEU A 465 17.80 -3.44 21.43
CA LEU A 465 16.53 -3.45 20.71
C LEU A 465 15.35 -3.83 21.63
N THR A 466 15.21 -3.08 22.72
CA THR A 466 14.17 -3.27 23.72
C THR A 466 13.28 -2.04 23.84
N ALA A 467 12.08 -2.21 24.40
CA ALA A 467 11.13 -1.11 24.61
C ALA A 467 11.72 0.07 25.42
N LYS A 468 12.68 -0.21 26.32
CA LYS A 468 13.37 0.81 27.13
C LYS A 468 14.17 1.81 26.27
N ASN A 469 14.71 1.35 25.14
CA ASN A 469 15.52 2.16 24.23
C ASN A 469 14.73 2.68 23.03
N ARG A 470 13.40 2.47 22.98
CA ARG A 470 12.56 2.85 21.84
C ARG A 470 12.77 4.30 21.40
N GLY A 471 12.85 5.24 22.35
CA GLY A 471 13.11 6.65 22.03
C GLY A 471 14.51 6.93 21.48
N ASN A 472 15.53 6.20 21.95
CA ASN A 472 16.90 6.31 21.44
C ASN A 472 17.01 5.75 20.01
N ILE A 473 16.33 4.62 19.74
CA ILE A 473 16.24 4.02 18.41
C ILE A 473 15.56 5.01 17.45
N ALA A 474 14.41 5.55 17.84
CA ALA A 474 13.68 6.52 17.03
C ALA A 474 14.50 7.79 16.73
N ALA A 475 15.14 8.36 17.75
CA ALA A 475 16.02 9.52 17.59
C ALA A 475 17.20 9.24 16.65
N TYR A 476 17.77 8.03 16.68
CA TYR A 476 18.83 7.63 15.74
C TYR A 476 18.33 7.59 14.30
N CYS A 477 17.17 6.95 14.06
CA CYS A 477 16.55 6.91 12.74
C CYS A 477 16.28 8.32 12.20
N LEU A 478 15.65 9.18 13.01
CA LEU A 478 15.38 10.57 12.65
C LEU A 478 16.64 11.38 12.37
N THR A 479 17.74 11.11 13.08
CA THR A 479 19.04 11.77 12.86
C THR A 479 19.62 11.38 11.51
N LYS A 480 19.59 10.09 11.15
CA LYS A 480 20.08 9.61 9.85
C LYS A 480 19.26 10.18 8.69
N ILE A 481 17.92 10.20 8.81
CA ILE A 481 17.06 10.85 7.81
C ILE A 481 17.44 12.34 7.68
N ARG A 482 17.60 13.07 8.80
CA ARG A 482 17.99 14.49 8.78
C ARG A 482 19.32 14.73 8.07
N ASN A 483 20.32 13.88 8.32
CA ASN A 483 21.62 13.98 7.67
C ASN A 483 21.50 13.76 6.16
N TYR A 484 20.74 12.75 5.73
CA TYR A 484 20.51 12.50 4.31
C TYR A 484 19.80 13.68 3.63
N CYS A 485 18.78 14.26 4.27
CA CYS A 485 18.10 15.42 3.73
C CYS A 485 19.02 16.64 3.58
N ARG A 486 19.97 16.84 4.52
CA ARG A 486 20.96 17.92 4.43
C ARG A 486 21.92 17.72 3.25
N GLU A 487 22.53 16.54 3.18
CA GLU A 487 23.49 16.20 2.10
C GLU A 487 22.85 16.19 0.71
N LEU A 488 21.54 15.92 0.63
CA LEU A 488 20.77 15.95 -0.61
C LEU A 488 20.12 17.33 -0.89
N ASN A 489 20.37 18.34 -0.05
CA ASN A 489 19.81 19.70 -0.15
C ASN A 489 18.27 19.74 -0.18
N TRP A 490 17.62 18.89 0.61
CA TRP A 490 16.15 18.92 0.78
C TRP A 490 15.70 19.83 1.92
N VAL A 491 16.63 20.27 2.76
CA VAL A 491 16.38 21.21 3.84
C VAL A 491 17.05 22.54 3.49
N PRO A 492 16.32 23.67 3.44
CA PRO A 492 16.96 24.98 3.41
C PRO A 492 17.69 25.21 4.75
N GLU A 493 18.91 25.74 4.70
CA GLU A 493 19.74 26.02 5.87
C GLU A 493 19.03 26.91 6.91
#